data_AF-M1GMS6-F1
#
_entry.id   AF-M1GMS6-F1
#
_cell.length_a   1.000
_cell.length_b   1.000
_cell.length_c   1.000
_cell.angle_alpha   90.00
_cell.angle_beta   90.00
_cell.angle_gamma   90.00
#
_symmetry.space_group_name_H-M   'P 1'
#
loop_
_entity.id
_entity.type
_entity.pdbx_description
1 polymer ?
#
loop_
_entity_poly.entity_id
_entity_poly.type
_entity_poly.pdbx_seq_one_letter_code
_entity_poly.pdbx_strand_id
1 'polypeptide(L)'
;MNFISFALMGGIIQSGAHLTKDGAEQLLDIYSKMNSNRSWLEKYNFMSTHTINVTFEWLQGFIDGDGSFTTWVGLSSPTRKTRHNVLQLFLEIKQNTHDVRLLQCIIDFLEIGSIKPKFDIYDPIEIQTGPRGRGLLVLSWFEKQLKLLDLLINIQWWLPND
;
A
#
# COMPACT_ATOMS: atom_id res chain seq x y z
N MET A 1 2.84 11.69 -5.86
CA MET A 1 2.52 12.53 -7.04
C MET A 1 1.43 13.56 -6.80
N ASN A 2 0.22 13.17 -6.35
CA ASN A 2 -0.89 14.11 -6.12
C ASN A 2 -0.55 15.27 -5.18
N PHE A 3 0.17 14.99 -4.09
CA PHE A 3 0.63 16.02 -3.15
C PHE A 3 1.49 17.10 -3.83
N ILE A 4 2.37 16.70 -4.76
CA ILE A 4 3.23 17.64 -5.52
C ILE A 4 2.36 18.52 -6.42
N SER A 5 1.41 17.93 -7.15
CA SER A 5 0.45 18.69 -7.97
C SER A 5 -0.34 19.69 -7.12
N PHE A 6 -0.82 19.26 -5.96
CA PHE A 6 -1.53 20.13 -5.02
C PHE A 6 -0.64 21.28 -4.52
N ALA A 7 0.60 21.01 -4.15
CA ALA A 7 1.55 22.03 -3.69
C ALA A 7 1.87 23.06 -4.77
N LEU A 8 2.05 22.61 -6.02
CA LEU A 8 2.27 23.50 -7.18
C LEU A 8 1.06 24.42 -7.41
N MET A 9 -0.16 23.87 -7.37
CA MET A 9 -1.38 24.67 -7.47
C MET A 9 -1.48 25.66 -6.31
N GLY A 10 -1.12 25.25 -5.09
CA GLY A 10 -1.04 26.13 -3.92
C GLY A 10 -0.11 27.32 -4.13
N GLY A 11 1.05 27.12 -4.76
CA GLY A 11 1.97 28.21 -5.11
C GLY A 11 1.39 29.20 -6.13
N ILE A 12 0.67 28.71 -7.15
CA ILE A 12 -0.03 29.57 -8.13
C ILE A 12 -1.16 30.37 -7.46
N ILE A 13 -1.86 29.76 -6.50
CA ILE A 13 -2.91 30.43 -5.74
C ILE A 13 -2.29 31.52 -4.84
N GLN A 14 -1.23 31.17 -4.11
CA GLN A 14 -0.53 32.07 -3.18
C GLN A 14 0.03 33.31 -3.87
N SER A 15 0.53 33.19 -5.10
CA SER A 15 1.06 34.32 -5.87
C SER A 15 -0.02 35.22 -6.49
N GLY A 16 -1.30 34.84 -6.40
CA GLY A 16 -2.40 35.52 -7.09
C GLY A 16 -2.48 35.25 -8.59
N ALA A 17 -1.55 34.47 -9.17
CA ALA A 17 -1.48 34.20 -10.60
C ALA A 17 -2.73 33.49 -11.15
N HIS A 18 -3.43 32.71 -10.30
CA HIS A 18 -4.70 32.07 -10.63
C HIS A 18 -5.81 33.03 -11.08
N LEU A 19 -5.70 34.33 -10.79
CA LEU A 19 -6.63 35.37 -11.25
C LEU A 19 -6.36 35.82 -12.69
N THR A 20 -5.25 35.39 -13.28
CA THR A 20 -4.90 35.65 -14.68
C THR A 20 -5.32 34.47 -15.55
N LYS A 21 -5.55 34.74 -16.85
CA LYS A 21 -5.85 33.67 -17.83
C LYS A 21 -4.76 32.60 -17.86
N ASP A 22 -3.50 33.02 -17.89
CA ASP A 22 -2.34 32.12 -17.93
C ASP A 22 -2.27 31.22 -16.68
N GLY A 23 -2.39 31.81 -15.48
CA GLY A 23 -2.39 31.02 -14.24
C GLY A 23 -3.59 30.07 -14.14
N ALA A 24 -4.76 30.44 -14.65
CA ALA A 24 -5.91 29.54 -14.74
C ALA A 24 -5.66 28.37 -15.71
N GLU A 25 -5.03 28.63 -16.86
CA GLU A 25 -4.63 27.58 -17.82
C GLU A 25 -3.59 26.63 -17.21
N GLN A 26 -2.62 27.13 -16.44
CA GLN A 26 -1.66 26.30 -15.70
C GLN A 26 -2.35 25.39 -14.67
N LEU A 27 -3.31 25.91 -13.91
CA LEU A 27 -4.09 25.11 -12.96
C LEU A 27 -4.87 23.99 -13.66
N LEU A 28 -5.47 24.28 -14.82
CA LEU A 28 -6.18 23.30 -15.62
C LEU A 28 -5.25 22.22 -16.16
N ASP A 29 -4.05 22.57 -16.63
CA ASP A 29 -3.05 21.58 -17.05
C ASP A 29 -2.65 20.66 -15.89
N ILE A 30 -2.37 21.22 -14.71
CA ILE A 30 -2.03 20.41 -13.52
C ILE A 30 -3.20 19.49 -13.16
N TYR A 31 -4.43 20.02 -13.11
CA TYR A 31 -5.63 19.27 -12.78
C TYR A 31 -5.93 18.14 -13.79
N SER A 32 -5.68 18.39 -15.08
CA SER A 32 -5.83 17.38 -16.14
C SER A 32 -4.95 16.16 -15.93
N LYS A 33 -3.90 16.30 -15.10
CA LYS A 33 -3.00 15.24 -14.72
C LYS A 33 -3.16 14.89 -13.24
N MET A 34 -4.30 15.09 -12.57
CA MET A 34 -4.49 14.68 -11.17
C MET A 34 -5.33 13.42 -11.01
N ASN A 35 -5.07 12.66 -9.93
CA ASN A 35 -5.91 11.54 -9.50
C ASN A 35 -6.20 10.50 -10.61
N SER A 36 -7.47 10.35 -10.98
CA SER A 36 -7.97 9.44 -12.01
C SER A 36 -7.59 9.86 -13.43
N ASN A 37 -7.22 11.12 -13.64
CA ASN A 37 -6.88 11.62 -14.98
C ASN A 37 -5.47 11.20 -15.43
N ARG A 38 -4.65 10.64 -14.54
CA ARG A 38 -3.37 10.03 -14.91
C ARG A 38 -3.56 8.58 -15.34
N SER A 39 -2.78 8.19 -16.34
CA SER A 39 -2.64 6.81 -16.76
C SER A 39 -2.07 5.93 -15.66
N TRP A 40 -2.31 4.63 -15.76
CA TRP A 40 -1.74 3.64 -14.85
C TRP A 40 -0.20 3.67 -14.87
N LEU A 41 0.39 3.76 -16.09
CA LEU A 41 1.83 3.74 -16.28
C LEU A 41 2.53 4.95 -15.64
N GLU A 42 1.93 6.14 -15.71
CA GLU A 42 2.46 7.32 -15.02
C GLU A 42 2.50 7.13 -13.50
N LYS A 43 1.45 6.52 -12.92
CA LYS A 43 1.40 6.24 -11.48
C LYS A 43 2.44 5.20 -11.08
N TYR A 44 2.57 4.13 -11.85
CA TYR A 44 3.56 3.08 -11.63
C TYR A 44 4.99 3.62 -11.71
N ASN A 45 5.32 4.36 -12.77
CA ASN A 45 6.65 4.94 -12.95
C ASN A 45 6.99 5.95 -11.85
N PHE A 46 6.01 6.70 -11.34
CA PHE A 46 6.23 7.61 -10.21
C PHE A 46 6.73 6.82 -8.99
N MET A 47 6.12 5.69 -8.67
CA MET A 47 6.54 4.87 -7.53
C MET A 47 7.89 4.18 -7.75
N SER A 48 8.19 3.78 -8.99
CA SER A 48 9.45 3.09 -9.32
C SER A 48 10.67 4.02 -9.37
N THR A 49 10.46 5.33 -9.55
CA THR A 49 11.55 6.33 -9.68
C THR A 49 11.91 7.04 -8.38
N HIS A 50 11.06 6.94 -7.34
CA HIS A 50 11.29 7.61 -6.07
C HIS A 50 11.76 6.63 -5.00
N THR A 51 12.69 7.07 -4.16
CA THR A 51 13.10 6.31 -2.99
C THR A 51 11.99 6.34 -1.93
N ILE A 52 11.52 5.16 -1.52
CA ILE A 52 10.54 4.99 -0.46
C ILE A 52 11.28 4.56 0.80
N ASN A 53 11.28 5.41 1.82
CA ASN A 53 11.83 5.07 3.14
C ASN A 53 10.67 4.70 4.08
N VAL A 54 10.52 3.41 4.37
CA VAL A 54 9.50 2.90 5.30
C VAL A 54 10.06 3.01 6.72
N THR A 55 9.33 3.69 7.61
CA THR A 55 9.62 3.70 9.05
C THR A 55 8.48 3.00 9.81
N PHE A 56 8.72 2.66 11.08
CA PHE A 56 7.68 2.02 11.90
C PHE A 56 6.46 2.93 12.10
N GLU A 57 6.68 4.22 12.35
CA GLU A 57 5.61 5.21 12.59
C GLU A 57 4.77 5.41 11.33
N TRP A 58 5.44 5.48 10.17
CA TRP A 58 4.76 5.59 8.89
C TRP A 58 3.96 4.31 8.58
N LEU A 59 4.56 3.14 8.79
CA LEU A 59 3.91 1.86 8.52
C LEU A 59 2.70 1.63 9.46
N GLN A 60 2.81 2.03 10.73
CA GLN A 60 1.68 1.97 11.66
C GLN A 60 0.51 2.82 11.15
N GLY A 61 0.73 4.10 10.82
CA GLY A 61 -0.33 4.95 10.29
C GLY A 61 -0.89 4.44 8.95
N PHE A 62 -0.06 3.79 8.14
CA PHE A 62 -0.48 3.17 6.90
C PHE A 62 -1.36 1.93 7.13
N ILE A 63 -1.00 1.07 8.09
CA ILE A 63 -1.81 -0.09 8.51
C ILE A 63 -3.13 0.36 9.14
N ASP A 64 -3.14 1.43 9.93
CA ASP A 64 -4.38 1.97 10.52
C ASP A 64 -5.37 2.46 9.44
N GLY A 65 -4.87 2.91 8.28
CA GLY A 65 -5.69 3.35 7.15
C GLY A 65 -6.13 2.24 6.20
N ASP A 66 -5.17 1.43 5.72
CA ASP A 66 -5.37 0.46 4.62
C ASP A 66 -5.12 -1.01 5.03
N GLY A 67 -4.77 -1.25 6.30
CA GLY A 67 -4.53 -2.57 6.86
C GLY A 67 -5.80 -3.23 7.40
N SER A 68 -5.79 -4.55 7.42
CA SER A 68 -6.86 -5.39 7.97
C SER A 68 -6.25 -6.55 8.74
N PHE A 69 -6.65 -6.70 10.01
CA PHE A 69 -6.32 -7.89 10.80
C PHE A 69 -7.45 -8.91 10.65
N THR A 70 -7.15 -10.03 10.00
CA THR A 70 -8.11 -11.08 9.69
C THR A 70 -7.76 -12.34 10.45
N THR A 71 -8.76 -12.97 11.07
CA THR A 71 -8.62 -14.29 11.69
C THR A 71 -9.24 -15.35 10.79
N TRP A 72 -8.49 -16.39 10.45
CA TRP A 72 -9.02 -17.58 9.80
C TRP A 72 -9.12 -18.71 10.83
N VAL A 73 -10.28 -19.37 10.84
CA VAL A 73 -10.51 -20.58 11.63
C VAL A 73 -10.76 -21.72 10.66
N GLY A 74 -9.97 -22.78 10.77
CA GLY A 74 -10.20 -23.99 9.99
C GLY A 74 -9.78 -25.25 10.74
N LEU A 75 -9.82 -26.37 10.04
CA LEU A 75 -9.46 -27.66 10.62
C LEU A 75 -8.00 -27.99 10.30
N SER A 76 -7.30 -28.55 11.28
CA SER A 76 -5.97 -29.11 11.09
C SER A 76 -5.98 -30.17 9.98
N SER A 77 -4.84 -30.30 9.28
CA SER A 77 -4.65 -31.21 8.13
C SER A 77 -5.37 -32.55 8.27
N PRO A 78 -6.03 -33.08 7.21
CA PRO A 78 -6.68 -34.38 7.19
C PRO A 78 -5.77 -35.55 7.58
N THR A 79 -4.46 -35.38 7.50
CA THR A 79 -3.45 -36.40 7.79
C THR A 79 -3.23 -36.65 9.29
N ARG A 80 -3.84 -35.86 10.20
CA ARG A 80 -3.81 -36.13 11.65
C ARG A 80 -5.00 -36.99 12.07
N LYS A 81 -4.74 -37.99 12.93
CA LYS A 81 -5.77 -38.89 13.51
C LYS A 81 -6.87 -38.15 14.28
N THR A 82 -6.56 -36.98 14.84
CA THR A 82 -7.51 -36.06 15.46
C THR A 82 -7.49 -34.73 14.72
N ARG A 83 -8.67 -34.21 14.38
CA ARG A 83 -8.84 -32.86 13.83
C ARG A 83 -9.04 -31.87 14.97
N HIS A 84 -8.21 -30.84 15.00
CA HIS A 84 -8.37 -29.71 15.93
C HIS A 84 -8.62 -28.44 15.13
N ASN A 85 -9.30 -27.47 15.73
CA ASN A 85 -9.41 -26.14 15.15
C ASN A 85 -8.02 -25.49 15.13
N VAL A 86 -7.67 -24.92 13.99
CA VAL A 86 -6.46 -24.12 13.80
C VAL A 86 -6.93 -22.69 13.60
N LEU A 87 -6.45 -21.81 14.46
CA LEU A 87 -6.57 -20.37 14.30
C LEU A 87 -5.33 -19.86 13.56
N GLN A 88 -5.52 -18.99 12.59
CA GLN A 88 -4.44 -18.28 11.89
C GLN A 88 -4.78 -16.80 11.85
N LEU A 89 -3.82 -15.97 12.22
CA LEU A 89 -3.93 -14.52 12.20
C LEU A 89 -3.18 -13.98 10.99
N PHE A 90 -3.81 -13.06 10.27
CA PHE A 90 -3.25 -12.39 9.11
C PHE A 90 -3.34 -10.88 9.33
N LEU A 91 -2.24 -10.18 9.11
CA LEU A 91 -2.33 -8.81 8.63
C LEU A 91 -2.51 -8.88 7.11
N GLU A 92 -3.36 -8.04 6.54
CA GLU A 92 -3.55 -7.85 5.11
C GLU A 92 -3.55 -6.37 4.82
N ILE A 93 -2.57 -5.89 4.07
CA ILE A 93 -2.58 -4.53 3.51
C ILE A 93 -3.04 -4.65 2.08
N LYS A 94 -4.03 -3.85 1.67
CA LYS A 94 -4.64 -3.88 0.34
C LYS A 94 -4.35 -2.57 -0.40
N GLN A 95 -3.62 -2.64 -1.50
CA GLN A 95 -3.30 -1.44 -2.30
C GLN A 95 -3.44 -1.69 -3.80
N ASN A 96 -3.55 -0.61 -4.58
CA ASN A 96 -3.61 -0.65 -6.04
C ASN A 96 -2.32 -1.21 -6.68
N THR A 97 -2.42 -1.79 -7.87
CA THR A 97 -1.29 -2.38 -8.60
C THR A 97 -0.19 -1.41 -8.97
N HIS A 98 -0.50 -0.16 -9.23
CA HIS A 98 0.56 0.82 -9.53
C HIS A 98 1.44 1.14 -8.31
N ASP A 99 1.04 0.73 -7.10
CA ASP A 99 1.79 0.88 -5.87
C ASP A 99 2.48 -0.42 -5.43
N VAL A 100 2.62 -1.40 -6.34
CA VAL A 100 3.33 -2.67 -6.02
C VAL A 100 4.71 -2.45 -5.42
N ARG A 101 5.43 -1.42 -5.89
CA ARG A 101 6.77 -1.11 -5.37
C ARG A 101 6.74 -0.72 -3.91
N LEU A 102 5.72 0.00 -3.45
CA LEU A 102 5.53 0.34 -2.05
C LEU A 102 5.36 -0.91 -1.19
N LEU A 103 4.53 -1.85 -1.64
CA LEU A 103 4.33 -3.10 -0.91
C LEU A 103 5.57 -3.97 -0.88
N GLN A 104 6.38 -3.96 -1.95
CA GLN A 104 7.69 -4.61 -1.92
C GLN A 104 8.60 -3.94 -0.89
N CYS A 105 8.64 -2.60 -0.82
CA CYS A 105 9.42 -1.90 0.21
C CYS A 105 8.96 -2.22 1.64
N ILE A 106 7.67 -2.43 1.87
CA ILE A 106 7.13 -2.87 3.17
C ILE A 106 7.59 -4.30 3.50
N ILE A 107 7.61 -5.21 2.52
CA ILE A 107 8.15 -6.57 2.68
C ILE A 107 9.64 -6.51 2.99
N ASP A 108 10.40 -5.72 2.24
CA ASP A 108 11.84 -5.57 2.42
C ASP A 108 12.15 -4.99 3.82
N PHE A 109 11.33 -4.04 4.30
CA PHE A 109 11.47 -3.44 5.62
C PHE A 109 11.17 -4.41 6.77
N LEU A 110 10.09 -5.18 6.66
CA LEU A 110 9.69 -6.15 7.69
C LEU A 110 10.44 -7.49 7.57
N GLU A 111 11.10 -7.72 6.43
CA GLU A 111 11.75 -8.97 6.00
C GLU A 111 10.79 -10.18 5.92
N ILE A 112 9.49 -9.92 5.78
CA ILE A 112 8.41 -10.92 5.83
C ILE A 112 7.22 -10.54 4.97
N GLY A 113 6.36 -11.53 4.74
CA GLY A 113 5.14 -11.40 3.97
C GLY A 113 5.34 -11.80 2.51
N SER A 114 4.27 -11.68 1.73
CA SER A 114 4.28 -12.01 0.32
C SER A 114 3.21 -11.23 -0.40
N ILE A 115 3.48 -10.80 -1.62
CA ILE A 115 2.49 -10.17 -2.50
C ILE A 115 1.62 -11.25 -3.17
N LYS A 116 0.31 -11.01 -3.21
CA LYS A 116 -0.66 -11.85 -3.93
C LYS A 116 -1.48 -11.00 -4.91
N PRO A 117 -1.76 -11.47 -6.14
CA PRO A 117 -1.24 -12.70 -6.76
C PRO A 117 0.27 -12.64 -7.00
N LYS A 118 0.90 -13.79 -7.28
CA LYS A 118 2.33 -13.85 -7.64
C LYS A 118 2.47 -13.44 -9.11
N PHE A 119 3.32 -12.47 -9.38
CA PHE A 119 3.71 -12.00 -10.72
C PHE A 119 5.10 -11.34 -10.61
N ASP A 120 5.76 -11.09 -11.75
CA ASP A 120 6.98 -10.29 -11.77
C ASP A 120 6.64 -8.83 -11.46
N ILE A 121 7.06 -8.37 -10.28
CA ILE A 121 6.84 -6.98 -9.83
C ILE A 121 7.65 -5.96 -10.63
N TYR A 122 8.54 -6.41 -11.50
CA TYR A 122 9.34 -5.58 -12.40
C TYR A 122 8.77 -5.56 -13.83
N ASP A 123 7.75 -6.38 -14.15
CA ASP A 123 7.05 -6.37 -15.44
C ASP A 123 5.76 -5.52 -15.36
N PRO A 124 5.75 -4.28 -15.88
CA PRO A 124 4.57 -3.41 -15.79
C PRO A 124 3.37 -3.97 -16.55
N ILE A 125 3.60 -4.75 -17.63
CA ILE A 125 2.53 -5.32 -18.44
C ILE A 125 1.84 -6.43 -17.64
N GLU A 126 2.62 -7.31 -17.01
CA GLU A 126 2.07 -8.37 -16.17
C GLU A 126 1.27 -7.81 -15.00
N ILE A 127 1.78 -6.77 -14.34
CA ILE A 127 1.10 -6.11 -13.21
C ILE A 127 -0.21 -5.44 -13.67
N GLN A 128 -0.19 -4.75 -14.81
CA GLN A 128 -1.35 -4.02 -15.32
C GLN A 128 -2.44 -4.97 -15.83
N THR A 129 -2.06 -6.06 -16.50
CA THR A 129 -2.96 -7.01 -17.16
C THR A 129 -3.32 -8.23 -16.31
N GLY A 130 -2.68 -8.38 -15.14
CA GLY A 130 -2.87 -9.49 -14.22
C GLY A 130 -4.33 -9.71 -13.79
N PRO A 131 -4.64 -10.87 -13.17
CA PRO A 131 -5.97 -11.50 -13.17
C PRO A 131 -7.17 -10.71 -12.61
N ARG A 132 -7.01 -9.47 -12.15
CA ARG A 132 -8.11 -8.54 -11.82
C ARG A 132 -7.60 -7.12 -12.08
N GLY A 133 -8.15 -6.42 -13.07
CA GLY A 133 -7.81 -5.04 -13.47
C GLY A 133 -8.00 -3.93 -12.41
N ARG A 134 -8.09 -4.31 -11.14
CA ARG A 134 -7.93 -3.51 -9.93
C ARG A 134 -7.16 -4.39 -8.96
N GLY A 135 -5.84 -4.49 -9.16
CA GLY A 135 -5.09 -5.45 -8.38
C GLY A 135 -5.05 -5.00 -6.93
N LEU A 136 -5.45 -5.94 -6.10
CA LEU A 136 -5.48 -5.85 -4.67
C LEU A 136 -4.31 -6.68 -4.23
N LEU A 137 -3.21 -6.01 -3.94
CA LEU A 137 -2.04 -6.71 -3.46
C LEU A 137 -2.25 -6.99 -1.98
N VAL A 138 -2.27 -8.26 -1.62
CA VAL A 138 -2.48 -8.70 -0.24
C VAL A 138 -1.16 -9.15 0.33
N LEU A 139 -0.64 -8.40 1.29
CA LEU A 139 0.46 -8.84 2.15
C LEU A 139 -0.11 -9.78 3.23
N SER A 140 -0.03 -11.10 3.08
CA SER A 140 -0.55 -12.06 4.08
C SER A 140 0.56 -12.70 4.92
N TRP A 141 0.30 -12.89 6.22
CA TRP A 141 1.30 -13.34 7.20
C TRP A 141 0.88 -14.67 7.84
N PHE A 142 1.85 -15.49 8.21
CA PHE A 142 1.64 -16.71 9.01
C PHE A 142 2.57 -16.65 10.22
N GLU A 143 2.06 -16.98 11.40
CA GLU A 143 2.71 -16.82 12.70
C GLU A 143 4.17 -17.33 12.79
N LYS A 144 4.95 -16.61 13.62
CA LYS A 144 6.33 -16.82 14.11
C LYS A 144 7.43 -15.93 13.53
N GLN A 145 7.38 -14.60 13.66
CA GLN A 145 8.58 -13.76 13.49
C GLN A 145 8.62 -12.55 14.44
N LEU A 146 9.77 -12.32 15.10
CA LEU A 146 9.95 -11.30 16.16
C LEU A 146 9.57 -9.88 15.69
N LYS A 147 9.91 -9.50 14.45
CA LYS A 147 9.67 -8.15 13.92
C LYS A 147 8.19 -7.77 13.80
N LEU A 148 7.30 -8.74 13.53
CA LEU A 148 5.85 -8.47 13.57
C LEU A 148 5.40 -8.21 15.00
N LEU A 149 5.89 -9.02 15.94
CA LEU A 149 5.52 -8.90 17.33
C LEU A 149 6.01 -7.55 17.88
N ASP A 150 7.20 -7.11 17.50
CA ASP A 150 7.72 -5.77 17.82
C ASP A 150 6.83 -4.67 17.24
N LEU A 151 6.37 -4.80 15.99
CA LEU A 151 5.40 -3.88 15.39
C LEU A 151 4.09 -3.86 16.20
N LEU A 152 3.54 -5.04 16.53
CA LEU A 152 2.26 -5.17 17.24
C LEU A 152 2.32 -4.69 18.70
N ILE A 153 3.43 -4.90 19.39
CA ILE A 153 3.65 -4.44 20.78
C ILE A 153 3.72 -2.91 20.81
N ASN A 154 4.28 -2.28 19.77
CA ASN A 154 4.34 -0.82 19.67
C ASN A 154 3.00 -0.20 19.21
N ILE A 155 2.06 -1.00 18.70
CA ILE A 155 0.70 -0.55 18.36
C ILE A 155 -0.13 -0.49 19.64
N GLN A 156 -0.10 0.67 20.28
CA GLN A 156 -0.58 0.96 21.64
C GLN A 156 -2.08 0.67 21.91
N TRP A 157 -2.90 0.40 20.88
CA TRP A 157 -4.35 0.16 21.03
C TRP A 157 -4.75 -1.32 21.01
N TRP A 158 -3.82 -2.24 20.71
CA TRP A 158 -4.15 -3.67 20.59
C TRP A 158 -3.90 -4.47 21.87
N LEU A 159 -2.95 -4.03 22.70
CA LEU A 159 -2.76 -4.60 24.02
C LEU A 159 -3.74 -3.94 25.00
N PRO A 160 -4.51 -4.73 25.80
CA PRO A 160 -5.27 -4.15 26.90
C PRO A 160 -4.32 -3.32 27.76
N ASN A 161 -4.72 -2.12 28.14
CA ASN A 161 -4.05 -1.43 29.23
C ASN A 161 -4.36 -2.25 30.49
N ASP A 162 -3.37 -3.02 30.96
CA ASP A 162 -3.40 -3.65 32.29
C ASP A 162 -3.46 -2.58 33.40
#